data_AF-A0A2S8IQT2-F1
#
_entry.id   AF-A0A2S8IQT2-F1
#
_cell.length_a   1.000
_cell.length_b   1.000
_cell.length_c   1.000
_cell.angle_alpha   90.00
_cell.angle_beta   90.00
_cell.angle_gamma   90.00
#
_symmetry.space_group_name_H-M   'P 1'
#
loop_
_entity.id
_entity.type
_entity.pdbx_description
1 polymer ?
#
loop_
_entity_poly.entity_id
_entity_poly.type
_entity_poly.pdbx_seq_one_letter_code
_entity_poly.pdbx_strand_id
1 'polypeptide(L)'
;VMSAQKAAALGLTPLARIKAYANAGVDPSVMGMGPVPASRRCLERAGWTPGDLDLMEINEAFAAQALAVHKQMGWDTSKVNVNGGAIAIGHPIGASGCRILVTLLHEMAKRDAKRGLASLCIGGGMGVALAVERV
;
A
#
# COMPACT_ATOMS: atom_id res chain seq x y z
N VAL A 1 -13.23 9.50 -3.54
CA VAL A 1 -12.83 8.96 -4.87
C VAL A 1 -13.84 9.44 -5.89
N MET A 2 -13.42 9.90 -7.07
CA MET A 2 -14.31 10.38 -8.14
C MET A 2 -13.63 10.28 -9.51
N SER A 3 -14.40 10.43 -10.59
CA SER A 3 -13.84 10.52 -11.94
C SER A 3 -13.09 11.85 -12.14
N ALA A 4 -12.11 11.85 -13.05
CA ALA A 4 -11.35 13.06 -13.40
C ALA A 4 -12.28 14.18 -13.93
N GLN A 5 -13.28 13.82 -14.73
CA GLN A 5 -14.28 14.76 -15.24
C GLN A 5 -15.07 15.42 -14.09
N LYS A 6 -15.47 14.66 -13.07
CA LYS A 6 -16.20 15.22 -11.94
C LYS A 6 -15.30 16.10 -11.07
N ALA A 7 -14.04 15.72 -10.86
CA ALA A 7 -13.07 16.55 -10.16
C ALA A 7 -12.87 17.90 -10.87
N ALA A 8 -12.69 17.88 -12.19
CA ALA A 8 -12.56 19.09 -13.00
C ALA A 8 -13.83 19.97 -12.94
N ALA A 9 -15.01 19.36 -13.07
CA ALA A 9 -16.29 20.09 -12.98
C ALA A 9 -16.54 20.73 -11.60
N LEU A 10 -15.88 20.24 -10.54
CA LEU A 10 -15.94 20.78 -9.18
C LEU A 10 -14.74 21.66 -8.81
N GLY A 11 -13.77 21.87 -9.71
CA GLY A 11 -12.55 22.63 -9.40
C GLY A 11 -11.65 21.98 -8.34
N LEU A 12 -11.72 20.65 -8.17
CA LEU A 12 -10.93 19.91 -7.18
C LEU A 12 -9.59 19.45 -7.77
N THR A 13 -8.52 19.58 -6.98
CA THR A 13 -7.19 19.06 -7.34
C THR A 13 -7.07 17.58 -6.94
N PRO A 14 -6.91 16.63 -7.89
CA PRO A 14 -6.70 15.23 -7.55
C PRO A 14 -5.34 15.00 -6.87
N LEU A 15 -5.30 14.23 -5.79
CA LEU A 15 -4.04 13.88 -5.12
C LEU A 15 -3.27 12.76 -5.85
N ALA A 16 -4.01 11.76 -6.32
CA ALA A 16 -3.47 10.60 -7.02
C ALA A 16 -4.57 9.89 -7.82
N ARG A 17 -4.15 9.00 -8.72
CA ARG A 17 -5.00 8.02 -9.39
C ARG A 17 -4.72 6.61 -8.84
N ILE A 18 -5.75 5.80 -8.73
CA ILE A 18 -5.59 4.37 -8.46
C ILE A 18 -5.13 3.71 -9.76
N LYS A 19 -3.90 3.19 -9.78
CA LYS A 19 -3.31 2.54 -10.94
C LYS A 19 -3.76 1.08 -11.06
N ALA A 20 -3.76 0.37 -9.93
CA ALA A 20 -4.23 -1.01 -9.83
C ALA A 20 -4.60 -1.35 -8.39
N TYR A 21 -5.39 -2.40 -8.21
CA TYR A 21 -5.60 -3.07 -6.93
C TYR A 21 -5.64 -4.58 -7.13
N ALA A 22 -5.29 -5.31 -6.08
CA ALA A 22 -5.37 -6.75 -6.09
C ALA A 22 -5.62 -7.32 -4.69
N ASN A 23 -6.27 -8.47 -4.69
CA ASN A 23 -6.46 -9.33 -3.52
C ASN A 23 -5.82 -10.69 -3.81
N ALA A 24 -5.31 -11.32 -2.77
CA ALA A 24 -4.78 -12.68 -2.84
C ALA A 24 -4.97 -13.41 -1.51
N GLY A 25 -5.00 -14.74 -1.57
CA GLY A 25 -5.05 -15.62 -0.42
C GLY A 25 -3.74 -16.40 -0.24
N VAL A 26 -3.48 -16.80 0.99
CA VAL A 26 -2.42 -17.71 1.44
C VAL A 26 -3.01 -18.72 2.43
N ASP A 27 -2.25 -19.76 2.75
CA ASP A 27 -2.65 -20.69 3.81
C ASP A 27 -2.85 -19.93 5.15
N PRO A 28 -3.94 -20.15 5.89
CA PRO A 28 -4.19 -19.45 7.15
C PRO A 28 -3.08 -19.60 8.20
N SER A 29 -2.30 -20.70 8.17
CA SER A 29 -1.16 -20.89 9.07
C SER A 29 -0.04 -19.86 8.87
N VAL A 30 0.04 -19.24 7.68
CA VAL A 30 0.98 -18.18 7.34
C VAL A 30 0.26 -16.86 7.04
N MET A 31 -0.89 -16.62 7.68
CA MET A 31 -1.82 -15.54 7.30
C MET A 31 -1.18 -14.15 7.12
N GLY A 32 -0.12 -13.84 7.87
CA GLY A 32 0.60 -12.58 7.78
C GLY A 32 1.26 -12.33 6.42
N MET A 33 1.43 -13.37 5.60
CA MET A 33 2.10 -13.31 4.29
C MET A 33 1.17 -12.87 3.15
N GLY A 34 -0.13 -12.68 3.38
CA GLY A 34 -1.09 -12.18 2.39
C GLY A 34 -0.63 -10.96 1.56
N PRO A 35 0.07 -9.97 2.14
CA PRO A 35 0.61 -8.82 1.39
C PRO A 35 1.52 -9.20 0.22
N VAL A 36 2.24 -10.32 0.30
CA VAL A 36 3.21 -10.71 -0.74
C VAL A 36 2.52 -11.02 -2.08
N PRO A 37 1.63 -12.02 -2.18
CA PRO A 37 0.95 -12.31 -3.44
C PRO A 37 0.02 -11.16 -3.86
N ALA A 38 -0.58 -10.44 -2.91
CA ALA A 38 -1.41 -9.27 -3.22
C ALA A 38 -0.60 -8.16 -3.88
N SER A 39 0.57 -7.82 -3.32
CA SER A 39 1.47 -6.79 -3.86
C SER A 39 2.03 -7.19 -5.22
N ARG A 40 2.52 -8.44 -5.38
CA ARG A 40 3.03 -8.93 -6.68
C ARG A 40 1.98 -8.82 -7.78
N ARG A 41 0.76 -9.30 -7.53
CA ARG A 41 -0.35 -9.20 -8.48
C ARG A 41 -0.76 -7.75 -8.75
N CYS A 42 -0.73 -6.88 -7.75
CA CYS A 42 -1.05 -5.47 -7.90
C CYS A 42 -0.02 -4.74 -8.78
N LEU A 43 1.27 -5.01 -8.56
CA LEU A 43 2.37 -4.43 -9.33
C LEU A 43 2.36 -4.93 -10.77
N GLU A 44 2.14 -6.23 -11.00
CA GLU A 44 1.95 -6.81 -12.33
C GLU A 44 0.80 -6.11 -13.09
N ARG A 45 -0.37 -5.94 -12.46
CA ARG A 45 -1.50 -5.22 -13.05
C ARG A 45 -1.21 -3.74 -13.32
N ALA A 46 -0.37 -3.12 -12.49
CA ALA A 46 0.06 -1.74 -12.67
C ALA A 46 1.10 -1.59 -13.79
N GLY A 47 1.73 -2.70 -14.23
CA GLY A 47 2.90 -2.69 -15.11
C GLY A 47 4.16 -2.19 -14.41
N TRP A 48 4.28 -2.42 -13.10
CA TRP A 48 5.38 -1.95 -12.25
C TRP A 48 6.16 -3.12 -11.64
N THR A 49 7.40 -2.85 -11.26
CA THR A 49 8.25 -3.71 -10.46
C THR A 49 8.42 -3.13 -9.05
N PRO A 50 8.91 -3.89 -8.06
CA PRO A 50 9.22 -3.32 -6.75
C PRO A 50 10.22 -2.15 -6.79
N GLY A 51 11.15 -2.14 -7.76
CA GLY A 51 12.13 -1.07 -7.93
C GLY A 51 11.54 0.25 -8.46
N ASP A 52 10.36 0.18 -9.09
CA ASP A 52 9.62 1.35 -9.58
C ASP A 52 8.93 2.14 -8.46
N LEU A 53 8.85 1.60 -7.24
CA LEU A 53 8.15 2.23 -6.13
C LEU A 53 9.02 3.29 -5.46
N ASP A 54 8.43 4.44 -5.20
CA ASP A 54 9.07 5.56 -4.50
C ASP A 54 8.77 5.50 -3.00
N LEU A 55 7.55 5.13 -2.62
CA LEU A 55 7.09 5.03 -1.24
C LEU A 55 6.10 3.87 -1.06
N MET A 56 6.14 3.26 0.12
CA MET A 56 5.27 2.13 0.47
C MET A 56 4.74 2.29 1.89
N GLU A 57 3.45 2.00 2.06
CA GLU A 57 2.82 1.84 3.37
C GLU A 57 2.35 0.39 3.50
N ILE A 58 3.03 -0.39 4.33
CA ILE A 58 2.77 -1.81 4.53
C ILE A 58 2.40 -2.00 5.99
N ASN A 59 1.16 -2.39 6.25
CA ASN A 59 0.64 -2.42 7.62
C ASN A 59 1.47 -3.35 8.52
N GLU A 60 1.91 -2.82 9.66
CA GLU A 60 2.75 -3.51 10.64
C GLU A 60 1.89 -4.16 11.72
N ALA A 61 1.10 -5.17 11.35
CA ALA A 61 0.28 -5.89 12.34
C ALA A 61 1.16 -6.57 13.40
N PHE A 62 2.30 -7.10 12.97
CA PHE A 62 3.34 -7.67 13.82
C PHE A 62 4.71 -7.43 13.18
N ALA A 63 5.74 -7.18 13.99
CA ALA A 63 7.11 -6.97 13.48
C ALA A 63 7.62 -8.17 12.67
N ALA A 64 7.39 -9.40 13.16
CA ALA A 64 7.79 -10.62 12.47
C ALA A 64 7.12 -10.75 11.08
N GLN A 65 5.84 -10.36 10.98
CA GLN A 65 5.12 -10.35 9.71
C GLN A 65 5.67 -9.30 8.75
N ALA A 66 5.91 -8.07 9.22
CA ALA A 66 6.47 -7.00 8.39
C ALA A 66 7.83 -7.40 7.80
N LEU A 67 8.74 -7.91 8.65
CA LEU A 67 10.06 -8.39 8.23
C LEU A 67 9.97 -9.52 7.20
N ALA A 68 9.07 -10.49 7.41
CA ALA A 68 8.87 -11.60 6.48
C ALA A 68 8.36 -11.12 5.11
N VAL A 69 7.41 -10.18 5.09
CA VAL A 69 6.90 -9.57 3.84
C VAL A 69 8.01 -8.82 3.12
N HIS A 70 8.80 -7.99 3.82
CA HIS A 70 9.90 -7.24 3.21
C HIS A 70 10.96 -8.15 2.61
N LYS A 71 11.38 -9.19 3.35
CA LYS A 71 12.32 -10.20 2.87
C LYS A 71 11.83 -10.89 1.59
N GLN A 72 10.54 -11.24 1.55
CA GLN A 72 9.95 -11.97 0.42
C GLN A 72 9.72 -11.06 -0.82
N MET A 73 9.47 -9.77 -0.60
CA MET A 73 9.27 -8.80 -1.67
C MET A 73 10.59 -8.26 -2.22
N GLY A 74 11.65 -8.22 -1.42
CA GLY A 74 12.97 -7.75 -1.86
C GLY A 74 13.01 -6.28 -2.29
N TRP A 75 12.04 -5.48 -1.86
CA TRP A 75 12.03 -4.03 -2.12
C TRP A 75 12.97 -3.29 -1.18
N ASP A 76 13.26 -2.03 -1.53
CA ASP A 76 14.05 -1.13 -0.68
C ASP A 76 13.24 -0.73 0.57
N THR A 77 13.65 -1.24 1.73
CA THR A 77 12.99 -0.96 3.01
C THR A 77 13.15 0.49 3.46
N SER A 78 14.11 1.27 2.92
CA SER A 78 14.23 2.70 3.25
C SER A 78 13.06 3.54 2.73
N LYS A 79 12.25 2.97 1.83
CA LYS A 79 11.04 3.57 1.25
C LYS A 79 9.75 3.09 1.91
N VAL A 80 9.82 2.19 2.89
CA VAL A 80 8.65 1.58 3.55
C VAL A 80 8.39 2.26 4.89
N ASN A 81 7.13 2.64 5.15
CA ASN A 81 6.65 3.17 6.42
C ASN A 81 7.55 4.30 6.97
N VAL A 82 7.96 5.22 6.09
CA VAL A 82 8.99 6.26 6.39
C VAL A 82 8.58 7.24 7.50
N ASN A 83 7.30 7.27 7.86
CA ASN A 83 6.74 8.08 8.93
C ASN A 83 6.30 7.24 10.16
N GLY A 84 6.74 5.98 10.23
CA GLY A 84 6.31 5.01 11.23
C GLY A 84 5.01 4.29 10.83
N GLY A 85 4.81 3.10 11.40
CA GLY A 85 3.66 2.25 11.11
C GLY A 85 2.88 1.83 12.36
N ALA A 86 2.01 0.83 12.17
CA ALA A 86 1.01 0.45 13.17
C ALA A 86 1.57 -0.01 14.52
N ILE A 87 2.85 -0.43 14.58
CA ILE A 87 3.53 -0.72 15.84
C ILE A 87 3.63 0.54 16.72
N ALA A 88 3.88 1.70 16.11
CA ALA A 88 4.05 2.96 16.83
C ALA A 88 2.71 3.72 17.00
N ILE A 89 1.88 3.77 15.96
CA ILE A 89 0.70 4.64 15.91
C ILE A 89 -0.64 3.89 15.98
N GLY A 90 -0.59 2.57 16.21
CA GLY A 90 -1.76 1.73 16.42
C GLY A 90 -2.43 1.20 15.14
N HIS A 91 -3.30 0.21 15.34
CA HIS A 91 -4.02 -0.51 14.29
C HIS A 91 -5.54 -0.54 14.55
N PRO A 92 -6.27 0.58 14.36
CA PRO A 92 -7.73 0.56 14.37
C PRO A 92 -8.22 -0.22 13.14
N ILE A 93 -8.50 -1.51 13.31
CA ILE A 93 -8.57 -2.52 12.24
C ILE A 93 -9.35 -2.01 11.00
N GLY A 94 -10.62 -1.62 11.16
CA GLY A 94 -11.47 -1.18 10.05
C GLY A 94 -11.05 0.14 9.40
N ALA A 95 -10.31 1.01 10.11
CA ALA A 95 -9.86 2.30 9.60
C ALA A 95 -8.45 2.25 8.99
N SER A 96 -7.66 1.21 9.32
CA SER A 96 -6.22 1.18 9.01
C SER A 96 -5.93 1.21 7.50
N GLY A 97 -6.74 0.53 6.67
CA GLY A 97 -6.57 0.58 5.21
C GLY A 97 -6.67 2.00 4.65
N CYS A 98 -7.61 2.80 5.15
CA CYS A 98 -7.74 4.21 4.77
C CYS A 98 -6.59 5.04 5.37
N ARG A 99 -6.24 4.83 6.64
CA ARG A 99 -5.16 5.54 7.34
C ARG A 99 -3.83 5.41 6.59
N ILE A 100 -3.44 4.20 6.22
CA ILE A 100 -2.16 3.94 5.56
C ILE A 100 -2.14 4.58 4.17
N LEU A 101 -3.26 4.52 3.44
CA LEU A 101 -3.40 5.15 2.13
C LEU A 101 -3.28 6.67 2.21
N VAL A 102 -3.98 7.30 3.15
CA VAL A 102 -3.89 8.76 3.35
C VAL A 102 -2.45 9.16 3.71
N THR A 103 -1.80 8.42 4.60
CA THR A 103 -0.40 8.66 4.97
C THR A 103 0.51 8.59 3.74
N LEU A 104 0.36 7.56 2.92
CA LEU A 104 1.10 7.41 1.67
C LEU A 104 0.89 8.60 0.72
N LEU A 105 -0.36 8.99 0.46
CA LEU A 105 -0.67 10.09 -0.47
C LEU A 105 -0.06 11.43 -0.04
N HIS A 106 -0.12 11.74 1.25
CA HIS A 106 0.46 12.98 1.78
C HIS A 106 1.98 12.96 1.76
N GLU A 107 2.62 11.83 2.09
CA GLU A 107 4.08 11.73 2.02
C GLU A 107 4.57 11.75 0.57
N MET A 108 3.82 11.15 -0.37
CA MET A 108 4.12 11.25 -1.79
C MET A 108 4.09 12.68 -2.29
N ALA A 109 3.07 13.47 -1.89
CA ALA A 109 3.01 14.88 -2.22
C ALA A 109 4.19 15.66 -1.62
N LYS A 110 4.54 15.39 -0.36
CA LYS A 110 5.65 16.04 0.35
C LYS A 110 7.02 15.78 -0.30
N ARG A 111 7.24 14.58 -0.86
CA ARG A 111 8.52 14.17 -1.47
C ARG A 111 8.56 14.25 -2.99
N ASP A 112 7.51 14.78 -3.62
CA ASP A 112 7.30 14.71 -5.06
C ASP A 112 7.40 13.27 -5.65
N ALA A 113 7.06 12.26 -4.84
CA ALA A 113 7.07 10.86 -5.24
C ALA A 113 5.95 10.59 -6.26
N LYS A 114 6.21 9.69 -7.22
CA LYS A 114 5.30 9.41 -8.33
C LYS A 114 4.50 8.13 -8.10
N ARG A 115 5.13 7.08 -7.58
CA ARG A 115 4.55 5.73 -7.47
C ARG A 115 4.54 5.22 -6.04
N GLY A 116 3.34 4.90 -5.56
CA GLY A 116 3.10 4.41 -4.20
C GLY A 116 2.38 3.07 -4.15
N LEU A 117 2.64 2.30 -3.08
CA LEU A 117 1.92 1.06 -2.80
C LEU A 117 1.45 1.03 -1.34
N ALA A 118 0.16 0.78 -1.13
CA ALA A 118 -0.41 0.48 0.18
C ALA A 118 -0.80 -1.01 0.26
N SER A 119 -0.42 -1.74 1.32
CA SER A 119 -0.78 -3.16 1.47
C SER A 119 -1.02 -3.59 2.91
N LEU A 120 -1.94 -4.54 3.09
CA LEU A 120 -2.35 -5.08 4.40
C LEU A 120 -2.49 -6.60 4.36
N CYS A 121 -2.12 -7.25 5.47
CA CYS A 121 -2.54 -8.62 5.78
C CYS A 121 -3.95 -8.60 6.37
N ILE A 122 -4.67 -9.70 6.24
CA ILE A 122 -6.05 -9.86 6.69
C ILE A 122 -6.19 -11.25 7.32
N GLY A 123 -6.89 -11.32 8.45
CA GLY A 123 -7.18 -12.59 9.14
C GLY A 123 -7.82 -13.62 8.21
N GLY A 124 -7.54 -14.89 8.43
CA GLY A 124 -8.00 -15.98 7.56
C GLY A 124 -7.14 -16.18 6.30
N GLY A 125 -5.96 -15.55 6.23
CA GLY A 125 -5.00 -15.79 5.15
C GLY A 125 -5.23 -14.93 3.92
N MET A 126 -5.73 -13.71 4.07
CA MET A 126 -6.00 -12.81 2.95
C MET A 126 -5.01 -11.64 2.93
N GLY A 127 -4.83 -11.04 1.75
CA GLY A 127 -4.06 -9.81 1.58
C GLY A 127 -4.67 -8.92 0.51
N VAL A 128 -4.43 -7.62 0.66
CA VAL A 128 -4.85 -6.59 -0.28
C VAL A 128 -3.70 -5.64 -0.57
N ALA A 129 -3.63 -5.15 -1.81
CA ALA A 129 -2.69 -4.12 -2.22
C ALA A 129 -3.37 -3.12 -3.16
N LEU A 130 -2.96 -1.86 -3.05
CA LEU A 130 -3.43 -0.73 -3.85
C LEU A 130 -2.23 0.06 -4.35
N ALA A 131 -2.03 0.07 -5.67
CA ALA A 131 -1.02 0.87 -6.34
C ALA A 131 -1.62 2.23 -6.73
N VAL A 132 -0.96 3.32 -6.34
CA VAL A 132 -1.38 4.69 -6.62
C VAL A 132 -0.28 5.46 -7.33
N GLU A 133 -0.68 6.34 -8.24
CA GLU A 133 0.22 7.22 -8.97
C GLU A 133 -0.19 8.67 -8.74
N ARG A 134 0.77 9.52 -8.35
CA ARG A 134 0.51 10.94 -8.12
C ARG A 134 0.11 11.63 -9.42
N VAL A 135 -0.88 12.53 -9.34
CA VAL A 135 -1.33 13.38 -10.46
C VAL A 135 -0.64 14.73 -10.38
#